data_AF-A0A660LI23-F1
#
_entry.id   AF-A0A660LI23-F1
#
_cell.length_a   1.000
_cell.length_b   1.000
_cell.length_c   1.000
_cell.angle_alpha   90.00
_cell.angle_beta   90.00
_cell.angle_gamma   90.00
#
_symmetry.space_group_name_H-M   'P 1'
#
loop_
_entity.id
_entity.type
_entity.pdbx_description
1 polymer ?
#
loop_
_entity_poly.entity_id
_entity_poly.type
_entity_poly.pdbx_seq_one_letter_code
_entity_poly.pdbx_strand_id
1 'polypeptide(L)'
;MIWLLVCPVCDAAHEPHERFCADCGVPLTFVNHEMSESERRARKIRPGYTDGPLVRVATARHQAEAEMIQNLLLEEGIPSLVRRTGGFDVPDFLAAGPRDIVVAASGEEAAREILGDRREEQQGRLPPHKHPAWVRALAVTMSVCALAAFASSVLLPFT
;
A
#
# COMPACT_ATOMS: atom_id res chain seq x y z
N MET A 1 20.26 -10.81 28.11
CA MET A 1 20.98 -10.94 26.82
C MET A 1 22.16 -11.85 27.06
N ILE A 2 21.98 -13.16 26.84
CA ILE A 2 23.09 -14.13 26.86
C ILE A 2 23.45 -14.34 25.40
N TRP A 3 24.55 -13.74 24.97
CA TRP A 3 25.14 -14.00 23.65
C TRP A 3 25.90 -15.32 23.76
N LEU A 4 25.29 -16.41 23.29
CA LEU A 4 25.88 -17.74 23.31
C LEU A 4 26.60 -17.98 21.97
N LEU A 5 27.91 -18.19 22.04
CA LEU A 5 28.68 -18.72 20.91
C LEU A 5 28.59 -20.23 20.95
N VAL A 6 28.37 -20.89 19.83
CA VAL A 6 28.33 -22.36 19.75
C VAL A 6 29.32 -22.86 18.73
N CYS A 7 29.96 -23.98 19.06
CA CYS A 7 30.84 -24.68 18.15
C CYS A 7 30.00 -25.45 17.11
N PRO A 8 30.17 -25.21 15.80
CA PRO A 8 29.38 -25.90 14.76
C PRO A 8 29.70 -27.40 14.63
N VAL A 9 30.74 -27.90 15.32
CA VAL A 9 31.21 -29.29 15.21
C VAL A 9 30.81 -30.13 16.44
N CYS A 10 31.01 -29.61 17.65
CA CYS A 10 30.69 -30.34 18.89
C CYS A 10 29.46 -29.81 19.65
N ASP A 11 28.82 -28.75 19.14
CA ASP A 11 27.62 -28.12 19.74
C ASP A 11 27.83 -27.56 21.17
N ALA A 12 29.09 -27.43 21.60
CA ALA A 12 29.42 -26.84 22.88
C ALA A 12 29.08 -25.34 22.90
N ALA A 13 28.50 -24.89 24.01
CA ALA A 13 28.21 -23.50 24.28
C ALA A 13 29.40 -22.80 24.94
N HIS A 14 29.68 -21.59 24.48
CA HIS A 14 30.86 -20.81 24.84
C HIS A 14 30.50 -19.37 25.21
N GLU A 15 31.35 -18.76 26.04
CA GLU A 15 31.20 -17.36 26.38
C GLU A 15 31.53 -16.44 25.19
N PRO A 16 30.89 -15.27 25.07
CA PRO A 16 30.99 -14.38 23.90
C PRO A 16 32.40 -13.78 23.66
N HIS A 17 33.34 -13.98 24.58
CA HIS A 17 34.73 -13.51 24.46
C HIS A 17 35.67 -14.57 23.85
N GLU A 18 35.25 -15.83 23.79
CA GLU A 18 36.02 -16.91 23.16
C GLU A 18 35.81 -16.87 21.64
N ARG A 19 36.90 -17.00 20.86
CA ARG A 19 36.82 -16.97 19.38
C ARG A 19 36.85 -18.36 18.73
N PHE A 20 37.42 -19.34 19.42
CA PHE A 20 37.62 -20.70 18.94
C PHE A 20 37.21 -21.69 20.03
N CYS A 21 36.66 -22.83 19.62
CA CYS A 21 36.34 -23.91 20.54
C CYS A 21 37.64 -24.52 21.10
N ALA A 22 37.73 -24.67 22.43
CA ALA A 22 38.89 -25.27 23.09
C ALA A 22 39.09 -26.75 22.72
N ASP A 23 38.02 -27.47 22.37
CA ASP A 23 38.07 -28.89 22.04
C ASP A 23 38.27 -29.17 20.54
N CYS A 24 37.62 -28.39 19.68
CA CYS A 24 37.59 -28.64 18.23
C CYS A 24 38.51 -27.71 17.43
N GLY A 25 38.96 -26.60 18.01
CA GLY A 25 39.81 -25.61 17.35
C GLY A 25 39.13 -24.79 16.23
N VAL A 26 37.85 -25.02 15.96
CA VAL A 26 37.08 -24.30 14.94
C VAL A 26 36.56 -22.95 15.46
N PRO A 27 36.38 -21.95 14.59
CA PRO A 27 35.81 -20.67 14.98
C PRO A 27 34.37 -20.84 15.46
N LEU A 28 34.06 -20.25 16.62
CA LEU A 28 32.73 -20.28 17.20
C LEU A 28 31.79 -19.38 16.40
N THR A 29 30.54 -19.82 16.22
CA THR A 29 29.52 -19.04 15.53
C THR A 29 28.43 -18.63 16.51
N PHE A 30 27.78 -17.50 16.26
CA PHE A 30 26.58 -17.15 17.00
C PHE A 30 25.45 -18.07 16.54
N VAL A 31 24.82 -18.78 17.48
CA VAL A 31 23.52 -19.40 17.20
C VAL A 31 22.54 -18.26 17.05
N ASN A 32 21.99 -18.15 15.85
CA ASN A 32 21.13 -17.03 15.48
C ASN A 32 20.09 -16.76 16.55
N HIS A 33 20.12 -15.54 17.09
CA HIS A 33 18.94 -14.91 17.64
C HIS A 33 17.82 -15.08 16.60
N GLU A 34 16.62 -15.48 17.03
CA GLU A 34 15.46 -15.58 16.15
C GLU A 34 15.38 -14.27 15.33
N MET A 35 15.65 -14.36 14.03
CA MET A 35 15.65 -13.19 13.17
C MET A 35 14.22 -12.66 13.13
N SER A 36 14.05 -11.38 13.44
CA SER A 36 12.75 -10.74 13.36
C SER A 36 12.24 -10.79 11.91
N GLU A 37 10.93 -10.83 11.75
CA GLU A 37 10.31 -10.79 10.43
C GLU A 37 10.75 -9.55 9.64
N SER A 38 10.94 -8.42 10.33
CA SER A 38 11.51 -7.18 9.80
C SER A 38 12.89 -7.37 9.18
N GLU A 39 13.80 -8.10 9.84
CA GLU A 39 15.16 -8.33 9.32
C GLU A 39 15.14 -9.27 8.10
N ARG A 40 14.29 -10.31 8.12
CA ARG A 40 14.11 -11.18 6.94
C ARG A 40 13.57 -10.38 5.75
N ARG A 41 12.60 -9.49 5.98
CA ARG A 41 12.03 -8.61 4.95
C ARG A 41 13.08 -7.64 4.40
N ALA A 42 13.86 -6.98 5.27
CA ALA A 42 14.88 -6.03 4.86
C ALA A 42 15.94 -6.65 3.94
N ARG A 43 16.29 -7.93 4.14
CA ARG A 43 17.27 -8.64 3.29
C ARG A 43 16.81 -8.83 1.84
N LYS A 44 15.49 -8.84 1.58
CA LYS A 44 14.96 -8.99 0.22
C LYS A 44 15.08 -7.71 -0.61
N ILE A 45 15.28 -6.57 0.03
CA ILE A 45 15.31 -5.25 -0.63
C ILE A 45 16.55 -5.13 -1.52
N ARG A 46 16.34 -4.76 -2.79
CA ARG A 46 17.40 -4.45 -3.74
C ARG A 46 17.76 -2.95 -3.63
N PRO A 47 19.03 -2.58 -3.37
CA PRO A 47 19.42 -1.20 -3.17
C PRO A 47 19.03 -0.26 -4.31
N GLY A 48 19.14 -0.70 -5.57
CA GLY A 48 18.80 0.11 -6.75
C GLY A 48 17.34 0.56 -6.86
N TYR A 49 16.43 -0.02 -6.08
CA TYR A 49 15.01 0.37 -6.04
C TYR A 49 14.64 1.26 -4.84
N THR A 50 15.64 1.83 -4.14
CA THR A 50 15.44 2.63 -2.92
C THR A 50 15.53 4.14 -3.18
N ASP A 51 15.92 4.55 -4.39
CA ASP A 51 16.30 5.93 -4.69
C ASP A 51 15.15 6.77 -5.29
N GLY A 52 15.14 8.04 -4.90
CA GLY A 52 14.26 9.06 -5.46
C GLY A 52 12.94 9.28 -4.68
N PRO A 53 12.06 10.15 -5.20
CA PRO A 53 10.80 10.47 -4.54
C PRO A 53 9.82 9.29 -4.56
N LEU A 54 8.88 9.28 -3.60
CA LEU A 54 7.84 8.26 -3.52
C LEU A 54 6.74 8.52 -4.56
N VAL A 55 6.53 7.57 -5.46
CA VAL A 55 5.54 7.62 -6.54
C VAL A 55 4.49 6.54 -6.32
N ARG A 56 3.22 6.88 -6.57
CA ARG A 56 2.10 5.93 -6.44
C ARG A 56 2.03 5.01 -7.66
N VAL A 57 2.06 3.70 -7.40
CA VAL A 57 2.02 2.66 -8.45
C VAL A 57 0.70 1.91 -8.50
N ALA A 58 0.02 1.74 -7.36
CA ALA A 58 -1.27 1.05 -7.27
C ALA A 58 -2.15 1.57 -6.14
N THR A 59 -3.43 1.20 -6.15
CA THR A 59 -4.38 1.46 -5.07
C THR A 59 -5.12 0.16 -4.73
N ALA A 60 -4.99 -0.29 -3.48
CA ALA A 60 -5.72 -1.44 -2.92
C ALA A 60 -7.06 -1.00 -2.33
N ARG A 61 -8.05 -1.90 -2.30
CA ARG A 61 -9.40 -1.62 -1.76
C ARG A 61 -9.47 -1.70 -0.23
N HIS A 62 -8.62 -2.52 0.37
CA HIS A 62 -8.58 -2.76 1.80
C HIS A 62 -7.18 -3.18 2.26
N GLN A 63 -6.97 -3.23 3.57
CA GLN A 63 -5.66 -3.51 4.18
C GLN A 63 -5.04 -4.83 3.68
N ALA A 64 -5.82 -5.92 3.65
CA ALA A 64 -5.30 -7.23 3.23
C ALA A 64 -4.79 -7.25 1.78
N GLU A 65 -5.43 -6.51 0.87
CA GLU A 65 -4.96 -6.40 -0.53
C GLU A 65 -3.66 -5.58 -0.60
N ALA A 66 -3.56 -4.52 0.21
CA ALA A 66 -2.35 -3.71 0.28
C ALA A 66 -1.15 -4.52 0.80
N GLU A 67 -1.36 -5.35 1.83
CA GLU A 67 -0.33 -6.24 2.38
C GLU A 67 0.09 -7.32 1.37
N MET A 68 -0.87 -7.89 0.64
CA MET A 68 -0.58 -8.84 -0.44
C MET A 68 0.29 -8.21 -1.54
N ILE A 69 -0.06 -7.00 -2.00
CA ILE A 69 0.72 -6.26 -3.01
C ILE A 69 2.11 -5.93 -2.48
N GLN A 70 2.21 -5.48 -1.23
CA GLN A 70 3.49 -5.16 -0.60
C GLN A 70 4.40 -6.40 -0.54
N ASN A 71 3.87 -7.55 -0.15
CA ASN A 71 4.64 -8.79 -0.11
C ASN A 71 5.09 -9.22 -1.51
N LEU A 72 4.23 -9.12 -2.53
CA LEU A 72 4.59 -9.41 -3.92
C LEU A 72 5.76 -8.55 -4.41
N LEU A 73 5.68 -7.22 -4.20
CA LEU A 73 6.77 -6.31 -4.58
C LEU A 73 8.06 -6.58 -3.79
N LEU A 74 7.93 -6.97 -2.52
CA LEU A 74 9.07 -7.29 -1.68
C LEU A 74 9.77 -8.59 -2.09
N GLU A 75 9.05 -9.59 -2.60
CA GLU A 75 9.68 -10.81 -3.15
C GLU A 75 10.56 -10.49 -4.37
N GLU A 76 10.15 -9.53 -5.19
CA GLU A 76 10.96 -9.00 -6.30
C GLU A 76 12.05 -8.02 -5.84
N GLY A 77 12.06 -7.69 -4.56
CA GLY A 77 13.03 -6.82 -3.90
C GLY A 77 12.78 -5.33 -4.06
N ILE A 78 11.54 -4.94 -4.40
CA ILE A 78 11.13 -3.54 -4.52
C ILE A 78 10.53 -3.09 -3.16
N PRO A 79 11.16 -2.11 -2.48
CA PRO A 79 10.60 -1.57 -1.25
C PRO A 79 9.34 -0.74 -1.54
N SER A 80 8.27 -0.97 -0.79
CA SER A 80 6.99 -0.27 -0.95
C SER A 80 6.39 0.17 0.37
N LEU A 81 5.67 1.30 0.35
CA LEU A 81 4.97 1.87 1.49
C LEU A 81 3.46 1.93 1.20
N VAL A 82 2.67 1.63 2.23
CA VAL A 82 1.21 1.74 2.17
C VAL A 82 0.80 3.06 2.81
N ARG A 83 0.12 3.91 2.04
CA ARG A 83 -0.49 5.16 2.52
C ARG A 83 -2.01 5.02 2.48
N ARG A 84 -2.69 5.61 3.45
CA ARG A 84 -4.14 5.78 3.33
C ARG A 84 -4.44 6.82 2.25
N THR A 85 -5.40 6.52 1.40
CA THR A 85 -5.85 7.46 0.38
C THR A 85 -6.54 8.65 1.05
N GLY A 86 -6.15 9.87 0.69
CA GLY A 86 -6.71 11.10 1.26
C GLY A 86 -8.22 11.21 0.98
N GLY A 87 -8.97 11.74 1.95
CA GLY A 87 -10.42 11.96 1.82
C GLY A 87 -11.33 10.80 2.22
N PHE A 88 -10.77 9.68 2.69
CA PHE A 88 -11.50 8.51 3.23
C PHE A 88 -11.21 8.25 4.72
N ASP A 89 -11.05 9.30 5.53
CA ASP A 89 -10.69 9.21 6.96
C ASP A 89 -11.91 9.41 7.87
N VAL A 90 -12.84 8.46 7.79
CA VAL A 90 -13.93 8.35 8.77
C VAL A 90 -13.50 7.34 9.83
N PRO A 91 -13.51 7.69 11.13
CA PRO A 91 -13.02 6.83 12.22
C PRO A 91 -13.59 5.40 12.26
N ASP A 92 -14.79 5.19 11.73
CA ASP A 92 -15.44 3.87 11.68
C ASP A 92 -14.94 2.96 10.52
N PHE A 93 -14.17 3.47 9.55
CA PHE A 93 -13.76 2.75 8.33
C PHE A 93 -12.24 2.51 8.19
N LEU A 94 -11.49 2.53 9.30
CA LEU A 94 -10.01 2.44 9.32
C LEU A 94 -9.44 1.16 8.67
N ALA A 95 -10.22 0.08 8.68
CA ALA A 95 -9.85 -1.23 8.11
C ALA A 95 -10.35 -1.46 6.66
N ALA A 96 -11.37 -0.71 6.22
CA ALA A 96 -12.11 -0.96 4.98
C ALA A 96 -11.90 0.10 3.89
N GLY A 97 -11.02 1.08 4.11
CA GLY A 97 -10.75 2.16 3.17
C GLY A 97 -9.65 1.83 2.14
N PRO A 98 -9.70 2.48 0.96
CA PRO A 98 -8.68 2.34 -0.07
C PRO A 98 -7.31 2.80 0.42
N ARG A 99 -6.26 2.14 -0.08
CA ARG A 99 -4.87 2.41 0.28
C ARG A 99 -3.99 2.52 -0.94
N ASP A 100 -3.18 3.56 -0.98
CA ASP A 100 -2.22 3.79 -2.03
C ASP A 100 -0.90 3.08 -1.72
N ILE A 101 -0.40 2.31 -2.69
CA ILE A 101 0.91 1.70 -2.65
C ILE A 101 1.87 2.63 -3.38
N VAL A 102 2.91 3.08 -2.67
CA VAL A 102 3.95 3.95 -3.20
C VAL A 102 5.31 3.25 -3.15
N VAL A 103 6.14 3.49 -4.15
CA VAL A 103 7.51 2.99 -4.26
C VAL A 103 8.45 4.15 -4.55
N ALA A 104 9.76 3.97 -4.38
CA ALA A 104 10.73 4.96 -4.83
C ALA A 104 10.71 5.05 -6.37
N ALA A 105 10.96 6.24 -6.93
CA ALA A 105 10.92 6.49 -8.37
C ALA A 105 11.81 5.53 -9.16
N SER A 106 12.95 5.11 -8.60
CA SER A 106 13.86 4.17 -9.25
C SER A 106 13.25 2.77 -9.46
N GLY A 107 12.27 2.36 -8.65
CA GLY A 107 11.56 1.09 -8.75
C GLY A 107 10.19 1.19 -9.43
N GLU A 108 9.82 2.37 -9.95
CA GLU A 108 8.48 2.60 -10.50
C GLU A 108 8.17 1.70 -11.69
N GLU A 109 9.05 1.65 -12.68
CA GLU A 109 8.83 0.89 -13.92
C GLU A 109 8.73 -0.61 -13.63
N ALA A 110 9.67 -1.16 -12.85
CA ALA A 110 9.65 -2.55 -12.44
C ALA A 110 8.39 -2.89 -11.62
N ALA A 111 7.98 -2.02 -10.69
CA ALA A 111 6.75 -2.23 -9.92
C ALA A 111 5.51 -2.22 -10.82
N ARG A 112 5.45 -1.34 -11.83
CA ARG A 112 4.34 -1.29 -12.79
C ARG A 112 4.28 -2.54 -13.66
N GLU A 113 5.43 -3.07 -14.06
CA GLU A 113 5.53 -4.31 -14.84
C GLU A 113 5.03 -5.52 -14.03
N ILE A 114 5.50 -5.68 -12.78
CA ILE A 114 5.08 -6.78 -11.89
C ILE A 114 3.58 -6.73 -11.59
N LEU A 115 3.02 -5.52 -11.47
CA LEU A 115 1.60 -5.30 -11.20
C LEU A 115 0.73 -5.29 -12.46
N GLY A 116 1.29 -5.66 -13.63
CA GLY A 116 0.60 -5.73 -14.91
C GLY A 116 -0.85 -6.22 -14.83
N ASP A 117 -1.74 -5.62 -15.63
CA ASP A 117 -3.19 -5.89 -15.72
C ASP A 117 -4.07 -5.61 -14.49
N ARG A 118 -3.56 -5.34 -13.28
CA ARG A 118 -4.44 -4.92 -12.16
C ARG A 118 -4.92 -3.46 -12.24
N ARG A 119 -4.42 -2.72 -13.24
CA ARG A 119 -4.61 -1.28 -13.43
C ARG A 119 -5.93 -0.90 -14.11
N GLU A 120 -6.47 -1.77 -14.97
CA GLU A 120 -7.73 -1.51 -15.67
C GLU A 120 -8.95 -1.62 -14.73
N GLU A 121 -8.91 -2.53 -13.74
CA GLU A 121 -9.91 -2.57 -12.67
C GLU A 121 -9.78 -1.42 -11.66
N GLN A 122 -8.56 -0.94 -11.40
CA GLN A 122 -8.29 0.09 -10.37
C GLN A 122 -8.53 1.54 -10.84
N GLN A 123 -8.68 1.79 -12.14
CA GLN A 123 -9.09 3.10 -12.67
C GLN A 123 -10.60 3.38 -12.53
N GLY A 124 -11.22 2.86 -11.48
CA GLY A 124 -12.54 3.27 -11.00
C GLY A 124 -12.58 4.68 -10.41
N ARG A 125 -11.99 5.68 -11.08
CA ARG A 125 -12.67 6.97 -11.12
C ARG A 125 -13.91 6.65 -11.95
N LEU A 126 -15.07 6.52 -11.29
CA LEU A 126 -16.35 6.38 -11.98
C LEU A 126 -16.30 7.31 -13.20
N PRO A 127 -16.37 6.80 -14.45
CA PRO A 127 -16.38 7.68 -15.61
C PRO A 127 -17.45 8.72 -15.31
N PRO A 128 -17.21 10.03 -15.51
CA PRO A 128 -18.25 11.03 -15.27
C PRO A 128 -19.46 10.52 -16.04
N HIS A 129 -20.51 10.10 -15.33
CA HIS A 129 -21.66 9.51 -15.98
C HIS A 129 -22.14 10.57 -16.96
N LYS A 130 -21.92 10.32 -18.26
CA LYS A 130 -22.46 11.19 -19.29
C LYS A 130 -23.96 10.96 -19.21
N HIS A 131 -24.64 11.80 -18.44
CA HIS A 131 -26.10 11.76 -18.37
C HIS A 131 -26.60 11.81 -19.82
N PRO A 132 -27.41 10.83 -20.25
CA PRO A 132 -27.89 10.82 -21.61
C PRO A 132 -28.66 12.12 -21.87
N ALA A 133 -28.61 12.63 -23.10
CA ALA A 133 -29.11 13.97 -23.42
C ALA A 133 -30.56 14.21 -22.98
N TRP A 134 -31.38 13.15 -22.93
CA TRP A 134 -32.75 13.19 -22.44
C TRP A 134 -32.86 13.49 -20.94
N VAL A 135 -31.93 13.02 -20.10
CA VAL A 135 -31.90 13.31 -18.65
C VAL A 135 -31.55 14.78 -18.41
N ARG A 136 -30.62 15.34 -19.20
CA ARG A 136 -30.30 16.78 -19.13
C ARG A 136 -31.48 17.63 -19.58
N ALA A 137 -32.18 17.21 -20.62
CA ALA A 137 -33.38 17.90 -21.09
C ALA A 137 -34.49 17.89 -20.03
N LEU A 138 -34.73 16.74 -19.38
CA LEU A 138 -35.71 16.60 -18.29
C LEU A 138 -35.38 17.46 -17.06
N ALA A 139 -34.10 17.52 -16.68
CA ALA A 139 -33.66 18.34 -15.55
C ALA A 139 -33.85 19.84 -15.83
N VAL A 140 -33.56 20.28 -17.05
CA VAL A 140 -33.78 21.68 -17.48
C VAL A 140 -35.26 21.99 -17.55
N THR A 141 -36.09 21.13 -18.14
CA THR A 141 -37.54 21.38 -18.20
C THR A 141 -38.17 21.40 -16.81
N MET A 142 -37.79 20.49 -15.91
CA MET A 142 -38.27 20.53 -14.52
C MET A 142 -37.86 21.81 -13.80
N SER A 143 -36.62 22.28 -13.98
CA SER A 143 -36.14 23.52 -13.36
C SER A 143 -36.91 24.74 -13.88
N VAL A 144 -37.18 24.81 -15.19
CA VAL A 144 -37.97 25.89 -15.79
C VAL A 144 -39.42 25.85 -15.30
N CYS A 145 -40.05 24.68 -15.25
CA CYS A 145 -41.41 24.54 -14.72
C CYS A 145 -41.51 24.95 -13.25
N ALA A 146 -40.53 24.57 -12.43
CA ALA A 146 -40.49 24.96 -11.02
C ALA A 146 -40.37 26.49 -10.85
N LEU A 147 -39.49 27.14 -11.63
CA LEU A 147 -39.35 28.60 -11.62
C LEU A 147 -40.61 29.31 -12.11
N ALA A 148 -41.26 28.79 -13.15
CA ALA A 148 -42.51 29.35 -13.67
C ALA A 148 -43.65 29.20 -12.65
N ALA A 149 -43.79 28.03 -12.01
CA ALA A 149 -44.77 27.81 -10.95
C ALA A 149 -44.51 28.72 -9.74
N PHE A 150 -43.24 28.88 -9.35
CA PHE A 150 -42.84 29.79 -8.28
C PHE A 150 -43.18 31.25 -8.63
N ALA A 151 -42.83 31.72 -9.84
CA ALA A 151 -43.16 33.07 -10.29
C ALA A 151 -44.68 33.31 -10.33
N SER A 152 -45.46 32.36 -10.84
CA SER A 152 -46.93 32.43 -10.83
C SER A 152 -47.48 32.52 -9.41
N SER A 153 -46.94 31.74 -8.47
CA SER A 153 -47.38 31.76 -7.07
C SER A 153 -47.08 33.07 -6.34
N VAL A 154 -46.05 33.81 -6.78
CA VAL A 154 -45.66 35.11 -6.22
C VAL A 154 -46.43 36.28 -6.87
N LEU A 155 -46.84 36.12 -8.13
CA LEU A 155 -47.52 37.18 -8.90
C LEU A 155 -49.05 37.16 -8.80
N LEU A 156 -49.66 36.00 -8.56
CA LEU A 156 -51.11 35.86 -8.41
C LEU A 156 -51.75 36.27 -7.04
N PRO A 157 -51.02 36.49 -5.92
CA PRO A 157 -51.66 36.91 -4.67
C PRO A 157 -51.93 38.43 -4.56
N PHE A 158 -51.62 39.22 -5.60
CA PHE A 158 -51.72 40.69 -5.59
C PHE A 158 -52.70 41.30 -6.62
N THR A 159 -53.55 40.48 -7.25
CA THR A 159 -54.67 40.94 -8.11
C THR A 159 -55.99 40.43 -7.56
#